data_AF-A0A1G6GFM3-F1
#
_entry.id   AF-A0A1G6GFM3-F1
#
_cell.length_a   1.000
_cell.length_b   1.000
_cell.length_c   1.000
_cell.angle_alpha   90.00
_cell.angle_beta   90.00
_cell.angle_gamma   90.00
#
_symmetry.space_group_name_H-M   'P 1'
#
loop_
_entity.id
_entity.type
_entity.pdbx_description
1 polymer ?
#
loop_
_entity_poly.entity_id
_entity_poly.type
_entity_poly.pdbx_seq_one_letter_code
_entity_poly.pdbx_strand_id
1 'polypeptide(L)'
;MGNQEVGVADYDDEELDDLDLDTEEEVDEDDDDQFDDDFDEDDYEEIEDATDDDVDFAVAAYREDGNTVVVALDLEMANDLDEMINHLRRLPGEAGAMGMLSLVEEVFVIVRVRGAVVQVFLSDGAAAYDWPIARDILDYLGIDEPPEGEDEDDVEPVGDSEILRDLGVGDFDLEQLAEDFDTSSDEALLQLADRIGMGPQVRATVREEFED
;
A
#
# COMPACT_ATOMS: atom_id res chain seq x y z
N MET A 1 -57.65 -13.02 25.05
CA MET A 1 -59.06 -13.50 24.96
C MET A 1 -59.47 -13.30 23.50
N GLY A 2 -59.74 -14.31 22.67
CA GLY A 2 -59.81 -15.75 22.83
C GLY A 2 -59.75 -16.41 21.43
N ASN A 3 -59.49 -17.71 21.45
CA ASN A 3 -59.41 -18.62 20.30
C ASN A 3 -60.78 -18.89 19.66
N GLN A 4 -60.79 -19.32 18.39
CA GLN A 4 -61.47 -20.52 17.86
C GLN A 4 -61.16 -20.63 16.35
N GLU A 5 -60.43 -21.65 15.86
CA GLU A 5 -60.94 -22.99 15.43
C GLU A 5 -62.07 -22.86 14.40
N VAL A 6 -62.09 -23.52 13.23
CA VAL A 6 -61.74 -24.90 12.85
C VAL A 6 -61.68 -24.92 11.31
N GLY A 7 -60.91 -25.80 10.66
CA GLY A 7 -61.48 -27.09 10.29
C GLY A 7 -60.57 -27.87 9.32
N VAL A 8 -60.50 -29.16 9.61
CA VAL A 8 -59.64 -30.23 9.11
C VAL A 8 -60.32 -30.93 7.93
N ALA A 9 -59.52 -31.47 7.01
CA ALA A 9 -59.83 -32.67 6.22
C ALA A 9 -58.48 -33.40 6.05
N ASP A 10 -58.16 -34.41 6.86
CA ASP A 10 -58.54 -35.85 6.74
C ASP A 10 -58.15 -36.42 5.36
N TYR A 11 -56.92 -36.94 5.26
CA TYR A 11 -56.51 -38.37 5.25
C TYR A 11 -56.90 -39.12 3.98
N ASP A 12 -55.89 -39.59 3.24
CA ASP A 12 -55.89 -40.99 2.80
C ASP A 12 -54.45 -41.54 2.91
N ASP A 13 -54.38 -42.65 3.63
CA ASP A 13 -53.26 -43.54 3.93
C ASP A 13 -53.13 -44.56 2.78
N GLU A 14 -52.24 -45.56 2.89
CA GLU A 14 -51.89 -46.61 1.89
C GLU A 14 -50.74 -46.22 0.93
N GLU A 15 -49.57 -46.85 0.89
CA GLU A 15 -49.00 -48.05 1.52
C GLU A 15 -47.48 -47.84 1.64
N LEU A 16 -46.94 -48.07 2.84
CA LEU A 16 -45.51 -48.35 3.03
C LEU A 16 -45.32 -49.82 2.72
N ASP A 17 -44.69 -50.12 1.58
CA ASP A 17 -44.25 -51.49 1.27
C ASP A 17 -42.73 -51.51 1.08
N ASP A 18 -42.17 -52.53 1.68
CA ASP A 18 -40.76 -52.75 1.99
C ASP A 18 -39.88 -52.73 0.74
N LEU A 19 -38.76 -52.00 0.80
CA LEU A 19 -37.63 -52.26 -0.09
C LEU A 19 -36.41 -52.54 0.78
N ASP A 20 -35.96 -53.78 0.62
CA ASP A 20 -34.94 -54.50 1.37
C ASP A 20 -33.66 -53.68 1.61
N LEU A 21 -33.27 -53.66 2.88
CA LEU A 21 -31.88 -53.60 3.34
C LEU A 21 -31.11 -54.73 2.65
N ASP A 22 -30.16 -54.37 1.78
CA ASP A 22 -28.83 -54.99 1.66
C ASP A 22 -28.12 -54.38 0.44
N THR A 23 -27.60 -53.16 0.62
CA THR A 23 -26.38 -52.75 -0.08
C THR A 23 -25.50 -52.11 0.98
N GLU A 24 -24.58 -52.90 1.50
CA GLU A 24 -23.35 -52.42 2.14
C GLU A 24 -22.59 -51.65 1.05
N GLU A 25 -22.92 -50.36 0.89
CA GLU A 25 -22.07 -49.45 0.13
C GLU A 25 -20.90 -49.15 1.05
N GLU A 26 -19.83 -49.93 0.85
CA GLU A 26 -18.52 -49.75 1.47
C GLU A 26 -18.12 -48.29 1.24
N VAL A 27 -18.13 -47.50 2.31
CA VAL A 27 -17.43 -46.23 2.35
C VAL A 27 -15.95 -46.58 2.29
N ASP A 28 -15.36 -46.51 1.09
CA ASP A 28 -13.91 -46.49 0.92
C ASP A 28 -13.40 -45.19 1.58
N GLU A 29 -13.15 -45.28 2.89
CA GLU A 29 -12.37 -44.33 3.68
C GLU A 29 -10.89 -44.55 3.37
N ASP A 30 -10.43 -44.25 2.15
CA ASP A 30 -9.01 -44.23 1.79
C ASP A 30 -8.83 -43.36 0.53
N ASP A 31 -8.78 -42.05 0.70
CA ASP A 31 -7.79 -41.25 -0.03
C ASP A 31 -7.35 -40.12 0.90
N ASP A 32 -6.37 -40.48 1.72
CA ASP A 32 -5.45 -39.55 2.33
C ASP A 32 -4.68 -38.83 1.20
N ASP A 33 -5.35 -37.89 0.52
CA ASP A 33 -4.67 -36.83 -0.23
C ASP A 33 -3.96 -35.95 0.82
N GLN A 34 -2.86 -36.48 1.36
CA GLN A 34 -1.70 -35.69 1.71
C GLN A 34 -1.38 -34.89 0.45
N PHE A 35 -1.95 -33.68 0.36
CA PHE A 35 -1.27 -32.60 -0.31
C PHE A 35 0.09 -32.52 0.37
N ASP A 36 1.07 -33.24 -0.19
CA ASP A 36 2.47 -33.00 0.05
C ASP A 36 2.67 -31.52 -0.29
N ASP A 37 2.81 -30.73 0.77
CA ASP A 37 3.46 -29.41 0.76
C ASP A 37 4.84 -29.58 0.13
N ASP A 38 4.90 -29.40 -1.19
CA ASP A 38 6.11 -28.94 -1.89
C ASP A 38 5.72 -27.75 -2.79
N PHE A 39 4.78 -26.89 -2.35
CA PHE A 39 4.89 -25.49 -2.77
C PHE A 39 6.19 -25.02 -2.12
N ASP A 40 7.28 -25.03 -2.88
CA ASP A 40 8.51 -24.37 -2.48
C ASP A 40 8.13 -22.92 -2.13
N GLU A 41 8.00 -22.62 -0.83
CA GLU A 41 7.73 -21.27 -0.29
C GLU A 41 8.89 -20.30 -0.58
N ASP A 42 9.87 -20.74 -1.38
CA ASP A 42 11.10 -20.08 -1.75
C ASP A 42 11.04 -19.43 -3.16
N ASP A 43 9.90 -19.47 -3.87
CA ASP A 43 9.76 -18.79 -5.17
C ASP A 43 9.19 -17.35 -5.04
N TYR A 44 9.17 -16.79 -3.82
CA TYR A 44 9.16 -15.33 -3.69
C TYR A 44 10.52 -14.85 -4.19
N GLU A 45 10.58 -14.39 -5.44
CA GLU A 45 11.76 -13.70 -5.95
C GLU A 45 12.15 -12.64 -4.91
N GLU A 46 13.33 -12.81 -4.31
CA GLU A 46 13.90 -11.84 -3.38
C GLU A 46 14.12 -10.56 -4.19
N ILE A 47 13.35 -9.53 -3.88
CA ILE A 47 13.44 -8.23 -4.56
C ILE A 47 14.85 -7.69 -4.34
N GLU A 48 15.50 -7.27 -5.41
CA GLU A 48 16.83 -6.67 -5.33
C GLU A 48 16.74 -5.31 -4.61
N ASP A 49 17.74 -5.01 -3.78
CA ASP A 49 17.83 -3.69 -3.15
C ASP A 49 17.97 -2.59 -4.22
N ALA A 50 17.25 -1.49 -4.04
CA ALA A 50 17.45 -0.26 -4.80
C ALA A 50 18.89 0.23 -4.60
N THR A 51 19.57 0.50 -5.71
CA THR A 51 20.92 1.05 -5.72
C THR A 51 20.89 2.57 -5.77
N ASP A 52 22.05 3.21 -5.54
CA ASP A 52 22.18 4.66 -5.64
C ASP A 52 21.76 5.21 -7.01
N ASP A 53 21.88 4.42 -8.08
CA ASP A 53 21.51 4.82 -9.45
C ASP A 53 19.98 4.76 -9.67
N ASP A 54 19.24 4.05 -8.82
CA ASP A 54 17.78 3.90 -8.92
C ASP A 54 17.02 5.00 -8.17
N VAL A 55 17.69 5.74 -7.29
CA VAL A 55 17.07 6.79 -6.46
C VAL A 55 17.35 8.18 -7.03
N ASP A 56 16.32 8.87 -7.51
CA ASP A 56 16.50 10.23 -8.04
C ASP A 56 16.77 11.22 -6.91
N PHE A 57 16.01 11.14 -5.81
CA PHE A 57 16.33 11.80 -4.55
C PHE A 57 15.54 11.24 -3.37
N ALA A 58 16.09 11.41 -2.17
CA ALA A 58 15.40 11.17 -0.91
C ALA A 58 15.59 12.36 0.04
N VAL A 59 14.50 13.02 0.47
CA VAL A 59 14.57 14.17 1.37
C VAL A 59 13.56 14.10 2.49
N ALA A 60 13.89 14.71 3.63
CA ALA A 60 12.94 14.98 4.70
C ALA A 60 12.71 16.48 4.86
N ALA A 61 11.46 16.89 4.78
CA ALA A 61 11.00 18.27 4.93
C ALA A 61 10.16 18.43 6.21
N TYR A 62 10.44 19.48 6.97
CA TYR A 62 9.71 19.82 8.19
C TYR A 62 9.68 21.33 8.44
N ARG A 63 8.91 21.75 9.46
CA ARG A 63 8.79 23.16 9.86
C ARG A 63 9.45 23.39 11.22
N GLU A 64 10.41 24.29 11.28
CA GLU A 64 11.07 24.73 12.52
C GLU A 64 10.95 26.25 12.65
N ASP A 65 10.33 26.71 13.74
CA ASP A 65 10.08 28.15 14.00
C ASP A 65 9.41 28.89 12.81
N GLY A 66 8.52 28.20 12.10
CA GLY A 66 7.81 28.70 10.92
C GLY A 66 8.59 28.66 9.60
N ASN A 67 9.85 28.24 9.62
CA ASN A 67 10.69 28.10 8.44
C ASN A 67 10.63 26.65 7.91
N THR A 68 10.68 26.49 6.59
CA THR A 68 10.90 25.16 5.98
C THR A 68 12.36 24.78 6.17
N VAL A 69 12.59 23.59 6.71
CA VAL A 69 13.89 22.93 6.74
C VAL A 69 13.78 21.66 5.91
N VAL A 70 14.75 21.41 5.04
CA VAL A 70 14.85 20.20 4.24
C VAL A 70 16.25 19.64 4.44
N VAL A 71 16.33 18.33 4.62
CA VAL A 71 17.59 17.59 4.72
C VAL A 71 17.56 16.44 3.72
N ALA A 72 18.71 16.16 3.10
CA ALA A 72 18.88 14.92 2.35
C ALA A 72 18.83 13.74 3.32
N LEU A 73 18.17 12.68 2.86
CA LEU A 73 18.17 11.38 3.51
C LEU A 73 19.25 10.51 2.88
N ASP A 74 19.62 9.46 3.61
CA ASP A 74 20.45 8.40 3.05
C ASP A 74 19.65 7.65 1.96
N LEU A 75 20.32 7.20 0.90
CA LEU A 75 19.68 6.45 -0.18
C LEU A 75 19.22 5.06 0.30
N GLU A 76 19.80 4.55 1.39
CA GLU A 76 19.33 3.33 2.07
C GLU A 76 17.85 3.41 2.50
N MET A 77 17.26 4.62 2.63
CA MET A 77 15.82 4.76 2.92
C MET A 77 14.91 4.22 1.81
N ALA A 78 15.43 4.00 0.59
CA ALA A 78 14.71 3.35 -0.50
C ALA A 78 14.54 1.83 -0.29
N ASN A 79 15.16 1.27 0.74
CA ASN A 79 15.15 -0.16 1.02
C ASN A 79 14.50 -0.54 2.36
N ASP A 80 14.16 0.42 3.24
CA ASP A 80 13.59 0.13 4.56
C ASP A 80 12.64 1.25 5.04
N LEU A 81 11.34 0.96 5.05
CA LEU A 81 10.30 1.91 5.49
C LEU A 81 10.42 2.22 6.99
N ASP A 82 10.72 1.21 7.80
CA ASP A 82 10.84 1.35 9.25
C ASP A 82 11.99 2.31 9.61
N GLU A 83 13.11 2.22 8.89
CA GLU A 83 14.23 3.13 9.03
C GLU A 83 13.83 4.56 8.63
N MET A 84 13.16 4.74 7.48
CA MET A 84 12.65 6.04 7.05
C MET A 84 11.73 6.66 8.11
N ILE A 85 10.76 5.91 8.61
CA ILE A 85 9.86 6.35 9.67
C ILE A 85 10.65 6.72 10.94
N ASN A 86 11.61 5.89 11.35
CA ASN A 86 12.42 6.11 12.54
C ASN A 86 13.31 7.35 12.41
N HIS A 87 13.80 7.66 11.21
CA HIS A 87 14.52 8.88 10.91
C HIS A 87 13.58 10.09 11.05
N LEU A 88 12.43 10.06 10.37
CA LEU A 88 11.44 11.15 10.40
C LEU A 88 10.91 11.44 11.81
N ARG A 89 10.74 10.42 12.66
CA ARG A 89 10.33 10.57 14.08
C ARG A 89 11.29 11.44 14.91
N ARG A 90 12.55 11.55 14.50
CA ARG A 90 13.58 12.31 15.24
C ARG A 90 13.62 13.78 14.85
N LEU A 91 13.02 14.13 13.71
CA LEU A 91 13.01 15.50 13.21
C LEU A 91 11.97 16.34 13.97
N PRO A 92 12.28 17.61 14.29
CA PRO A 92 11.35 18.48 14.98
C PRO A 92 10.24 18.97 14.02
N GLY A 93 9.15 19.46 14.59
CA GLY A 93 8.16 20.22 13.84
C GLY A 93 6.74 20.05 14.35
N GLU A 94 6.00 21.16 14.45
CA GLU A 94 4.63 21.16 14.98
C GLU A 94 3.65 20.37 14.10
N ALA A 95 3.91 20.31 12.78
CA ALA A 95 3.09 19.59 11.80
C ALA A 95 3.65 18.21 11.43
N GLY A 96 4.69 17.74 12.13
CA GLY A 96 5.46 16.55 11.80
C GLY A 96 6.54 16.77 10.74
N ALA A 97 7.19 15.68 10.35
CA ALA A 97 8.16 15.62 9.26
C ALA A 97 7.60 14.77 8.11
N MET A 98 8.01 15.10 6.89
CA MET A 98 7.58 14.45 5.66
C MET A 98 8.80 14.00 4.89
N GLY A 99 8.91 12.70 4.65
CA GLY A 99 9.81 12.10 3.68
C GLY A 99 9.21 12.16 2.29
N MET A 100 10.03 12.47 1.30
CA MET A 100 9.71 12.45 -0.12
C MET A 100 10.84 11.68 -0.81
N LEU A 101 10.48 10.59 -1.48
CA LEU A 101 11.40 9.68 -2.15
C LEU A 101 10.93 9.48 -3.59
N SER A 102 11.84 9.63 -4.54
CA SER A 102 11.64 9.40 -5.96
C SER A 102 12.55 8.26 -6.42
N LEU A 103 12.00 7.32 -7.19
CA LEU A 103 12.71 6.19 -7.78
C LEU A 103 12.52 6.19 -9.30
N VAL A 104 13.63 6.01 -10.01
CA VAL A 104 13.74 5.79 -11.46
C VAL A 104 12.89 6.72 -12.33
N GLU A 105 12.61 7.94 -11.88
CA GLU A 105 11.70 8.89 -12.54
C GLU A 105 10.25 8.39 -12.74
N GLU A 106 9.86 7.25 -12.16
CA GLU A 106 8.54 6.60 -12.36
C GLU A 106 7.72 6.45 -11.08
N VAL A 107 8.34 6.16 -9.94
CA VAL A 107 7.63 5.90 -8.66
C VAL A 107 7.99 6.95 -7.62
N PHE A 108 7.00 7.48 -6.89
CA PHE A 108 7.26 8.29 -5.71
C PHE A 108 6.55 7.79 -4.45
N VAL A 109 7.20 8.06 -3.33
CA VAL A 109 6.73 7.73 -1.98
C VAL A 109 6.68 8.99 -1.13
N ILE A 110 5.60 9.12 -0.36
CA ILE A 110 5.45 10.15 0.68
C ILE A 110 5.21 9.45 2.01
N VAL A 111 6.11 9.69 2.97
CA VAL A 111 5.94 9.21 4.36
C VAL A 111 5.81 10.41 5.27
N ARG A 112 4.74 10.47 6.07
CA ARG A 112 4.52 11.59 7.00
C ARG A 112 4.38 11.10 8.43
N VAL A 113 5.23 11.63 9.30
CA VAL A 113 5.29 11.25 10.70
C VAL A 113 4.92 12.44 11.60
N ARG A 114 3.90 12.25 12.43
CA ARG A 114 3.29 13.26 13.31
C ARG A 114 3.05 12.72 14.71
N GLY A 115 4.05 12.88 15.56
CA GLY A 115 4.02 12.27 16.89
C GLY A 115 3.95 10.74 16.77
N ALA A 116 2.81 10.15 17.12
CA ALA A 116 2.59 8.71 16.99
C ALA A 116 1.94 8.28 15.66
N VAL A 117 1.42 9.24 14.88
CA VAL A 117 0.74 8.94 13.62
C VAL A 117 1.76 8.85 12.49
N VAL A 118 1.70 7.78 11.73
CA VAL A 118 2.47 7.56 10.50
C VAL A 118 1.47 7.34 9.37
N GLN A 119 1.60 8.13 8.32
CA GLN A 119 0.83 8.02 7.08
C GLN A 119 1.82 7.77 5.95
N VAL A 120 1.44 6.92 5.01
CA VAL A 120 2.24 6.60 3.81
C VAL A 120 1.36 6.76 2.58
N PHE A 121 1.97 7.15 1.47
CA PHE A 121 1.36 7.16 0.15
C PHE A 121 2.41 6.70 -0.85
N LEU A 122 2.04 5.75 -1.70
CA LEU A 122 2.86 5.20 -2.78
C LEU A 122 2.10 5.46 -4.09
N SER A 123 2.78 6.06 -5.06
CA SER A 123 2.16 6.50 -6.32
C SER A 123 1.62 5.36 -7.17
N ASP A 124 2.22 4.18 -7.08
CA ASP A 124 1.81 2.99 -7.81
C ASP A 124 2.09 1.74 -6.95
N GLY A 125 1.04 0.99 -6.62
CA GLY A 125 1.16 -0.24 -5.84
C GLY A 125 1.91 -1.36 -6.56
N ALA A 126 1.91 -1.40 -7.89
CA ALA A 126 2.64 -2.40 -8.67
C ALA A 126 4.16 -2.31 -8.47
N ALA A 127 4.66 -1.15 -8.06
CA ALA A 127 6.06 -0.92 -7.69
C ALA A 127 6.58 -1.89 -6.61
N ALA A 128 5.69 -2.52 -5.83
CA ALA A 128 6.07 -3.50 -4.83
C ALA A 128 6.62 -4.82 -5.39
N TYR A 129 6.49 -5.06 -6.71
CA TYR A 129 7.19 -6.16 -7.37
C TYR A 129 8.69 -5.89 -7.54
N ASP A 130 9.08 -4.62 -7.68
CA ASP A 130 10.44 -4.24 -8.05
C ASP A 130 11.21 -3.52 -6.94
N TRP A 131 10.51 -2.87 -5.99
CA TRP A 131 11.15 -1.94 -5.04
C TRP A 131 10.88 -2.32 -3.57
N PRO A 132 11.92 -2.53 -2.74
CA PRO A 132 11.72 -2.96 -1.35
C PRO A 132 10.90 -1.98 -0.51
N ILE A 133 11.10 -0.66 -0.65
CA ILE A 133 10.28 0.33 0.06
C ILE A 133 8.80 0.25 -0.30
N ALA A 134 8.46 -0.07 -1.56
CA ALA A 134 7.08 -0.22 -1.99
C ALA A 134 6.45 -1.48 -1.36
N ARG A 135 7.20 -2.59 -1.33
CA ARG A 135 6.79 -3.82 -0.64
C ARG A 135 6.56 -3.58 0.86
N ASP A 136 7.49 -2.91 1.53
CA ASP A 136 7.34 -2.54 2.95
C ASP A 136 6.09 -1.67 3.20
N ILE A 137 5.72 -0.80 2.25
CA ILE A 137 4.50 0.02 2.34
C ILE A 137 3.25 -0.86 2.25
N LEU A 138 3.19 -1.82 1.33
CA LEU A 138 2.08 -2.77 1.25
C LEU A 138 1.95 -3.59 2.54
N ASP A 139 3.07 -4.12 3.04
CA ASP A 139 3.12 -4.85 4.30
C ASP A 139 2.65 -3.99 5.48
N TYR A 140 3.08 -2.72 5.53
CA TYR A 140 2.63 -1.76 6.54
C TYR A 140 1.13 -1.46 6.47
N LEU A 141 0.57 -1.43 5.26
CA LEU A 141 -0.86 -1.23 5.02
C LEU A 141 -1.69 -2.51 5.20
N GLY A 142 -1.04 -3.67 5.31
CA GLY A 142 -1.69 -4.98 5.37
C GLY A 142 -2.34 -5.38 4.04
N ILE A 143 -1.67 -5.04 2.92
CA ILE A 143 -2.06 -5.41 1.56
C ILE A 143 -1.23 -6.63 1.18
N ASP A 144 -1.89 -7.79 1.01
CA ASP A 144 -1.21 -9.06 0.77
C ASP A 144 -0.66 -9.20 -0.67
N GLU A 145 -1.30 -8.55 -1.64
CA GLU A 145 -0.93 -8.62 -3.06
C GLU A 145 -0.86 -7.20 -3.64
N PRO A 146 0.20 -6.84 -4.39
CA PRO A 146 0.25 -5.59 -5.10
C PRO A 146 -0.97 -5.39 -5.99
N PRO A 147 -1.66 -4.24 -5.91
CA PRO A 147 -2.73 -3.96 -6.86
C PRO A 147 -2.11 -3.78 -8.24
N GLU A 148 -2.73 -4.42 -9.22
CA GLU A 148 -2.45 -4.24 -10.63
C GLU A 148 -3.55 -3.33 -11.20
N GLY A 149 -3.19 -2.37 -12.05
CA GLY A 149 -4.14 -1.54 -12.77
C GLY A 149 -5.13 -2.37 -13.60
N GLU A 150 -6.23 -1.75 -14.06
CA GLU A 150 -7.20 -2.47 -14.90
C GLU A 150 -6.59 -2.91 -16.26
N ASP A 151 -5.63 -2.13 -16.75
CA ASP A 151 -4.83 -2.38 -17.94
C ASP A 151 -3.31 -2.25 -17.64
N GLU A 152 -2.46 -2.74 -18.55
CA GLU A 152 -0.98 -2.69 -18.40
C GLU A 152 -0.41 -1.27 -18.28
N ASP A 153 -1.18 -0.26 -18.68
CA ASP A 153 -0.80 1.15 -18.66
C ASP A 153 -1.48 1.92 -17.51
N ASP A 154 -2.21 1.25 -16.60
CA ASP A 154 -2.88 1.89 -15.47
C ASP A 154 -2.03 1.75 -14.19
N VAL A 155 -1.94 2.84 -13.42
CA VAL A 155 -1.33 2.86 -12.08
C VAL A 155 -2.41 2.90 -11.01
N GLU A 156 -2.19 2.21 -9.89
CA GLU A 156 -3.11 2.22 -8.74
C GLU A 156 -2.35 2.74 -7.51
N PRO A 157 -2.53 4.01 -7.13
CA PRO A 157 -1.90 4.55 -5.93
C PRO A 157 -2.42 3.90 -4.66
N VAL A 158 -1.55 3.68 -3.67
CA VAL A 158 -1.91 3.05 -2.39
C VAL A 158 -1.55 3.90 -1.17
N GLY A 159 -2.27 3.68 -0.08
CA GLY A 159 -2.07 4.37 1.19
C GLY A 159 -3.06 5.50 1.43
N ASP A 160 -2.60 6.58 2.04
CA ASP A 160 -3.43 7.70 2.48
C ASP A 160 -3.36 8.86 1.46
N SER A 161 -4.33 8.93 0.54
CA SER A 161 -4.40 10.05 -0.42
C SER A 161 -4.73 11.40 0.24
N GLU A 162 -5.18 11.41 1.49
CA GLU A 162 -5.42 12.62 2.28
C GLU A 162 -4.20 13.07 3.11
N ILE A 163 -3.03 12.43 2.95
CA ILE A 163 -1.79 12.68 3.71
C ILE A 163 -1.36 14.16 3.71
N LEU A 164 -1.77 14.93 2.69
CA LEU A 164 -1.45 16.35 2.51
C LEU A 164 -2.66 17.29 2.63
N ARG A 165 -3.82 16.78 3.05
CA ARG A 165 -5.07 17.55 3.11
C ARG A 165 -4.99 18.79 3.97
N ASP A 166 -4.27 18.72 5.09
CA ASP A 166 -4.06 19.89 5.96
C ASP A 166 -3.10 20.93 5.38
N LEU A 167 -2.32 20.58 4.37
CA LEU A 167 -1.43 21.48 3.63
C LEU A 167 -2.08 22.04 2.36
N GLY A 168 -3.34 21.67 2.08
CA GLY A 168 -4.13 22.21 0.98
C GLY A 168 -4.08 21.39 -0.31
N VAL A 169 -3.59 20.16 -0.27
CA VAL A 169 -3.64 19.20 -1.39
C VAL A 169 -4.65 18.11 -1.02
N GLY A 170 -5.73 18.00 -1.79
CA GLY A 170 -6.74 16.97 -1.57
C GLY A 170 -6.35 15.60 -2.15
N ASP A 171 -7.14 14.59 -1.81
CA ASP A 171 -7.08 13.22 -2.35
C ASP A 171 -7.01 13.22 -3.88
N PHE A 172 -8.05 13.76 -4.54
CA PHE A 172 -8.12 13.87 -6.00
C PHE A 172 -6.94 14.63 -6.65
N ASP A 173 -6.33 15.59 -5.95
CA ASP A 173 -5.19 16.34 -6.52
C ASP A 173 -3.88 15.54 -6.41
N LEU A 174 -3.78 14.64 -5.43
CA LEU A 174 -2.63 13.77 -5.23
C LEU A 174 -2.74 12.52 -6.11
N GLU A 175 -3.92 11.91 -6.20
CA GLU A 175 -4.19 10.75 -7.08
C GLU A 175 -3.97 11.13 -8.55
N GLN A 176 -4.53 12.24 -9.04
CA GLN A 176 -4.26 12.70 -10.41
C GLN A 176 -2.78 13.00 -10.69
N LEU A 177 -2.00 13.34 -9.67
CA LEU A 177 -0.57 13.57 -9.84
C LEU A 177 0.18 12.24 -9.95
N ALA A 178 -0.26 11.22 -9.22
CA ALA A 178 0.29 9.87 -9.33
C ALA A 178 -0.07 9.20 -10.66
N GLU A 179 -1.28 9.47 -11.18
CA GLU A 179 -1.77 8.95 -12.47
C GLU A 179 -1.25 9.73 -13.70
N ASP A 180 -0.40 10.75 -13.54
CA ASP A 180 0.10 11.57 -14.63
C ASP A 180 1.41 11.05 -15.23
N PHE A 181 1.29 10.14 -16.20
CA PHE A 181 2.43 9.55 -16.94
C PHE A 181 3.27 10.54 -17.76
N ASP A 182 2.80 11.77 -17.99
CA ASP A 182 3.60 12.79 -18.68
C ASP A 182 4.57 13.50 -17.71
N THR A 183 4.43 13.28 -16.39
CA THR A 183 5.24 13.89 -15.34
C THR A 183 6.07 12.82 -14.64
N SER A 184 7.39 12.97 -14.62
CA SER A 184 8.27 12.07 -13.85
C SER A 184 8.05 12.19 -12.34
N SER A 185 8.34 11.13 -11.60
CA SER A 185 8.11 11.05 -10.14
C SER A 185 8.83 12.14 -9.35
N ASP A 186 10.05 12.49 -9.76
CA ASP A 186 10.85 13.57 -9.18
C ASP A 186 10.18 14.94 -9.43
N GLU A 187 9.73 15.20 -10.67
CA GLU A 187 9.02 16.42 -11.03
C GLU A 187 7.70 16.52 -10.27
N ALA A 188 6.94 15.43 -10.16
CA ALA A 188 5.71 15.35 -9.41
C ALA A 188 5.91 15.77 -7.94
N LEU A 189 6.92 15.20 -7.27
CA LEU A 189 7.26 15.56 -5.90
C LEU A 189 7.72 17.03 -5.78
N LEU A 190 8.46 17.57 -6.74
CA LEU A 190 8.85 18.98 -6.75
C LEU A 190 7.64 19.92 -6.94
N GLN A 191 6.70 19.56 -7.81
CA GLN A 191 5.42 20.28 -7.98
C GLN A 191 4.60 20.24 -6.69
N LEU A 192 4.57 19.09 -6.02
CA LEU A 192 3.88 18.92 -4.75
C LEU A 192 4.51 19.76 -3.64
N ALA A 193 5.84 19.78 -3.55
CA ALA A 193 6.60 20.61 -2.64
C ALA A 193 6.27 22.10 -2.82
N ASP A 194 6.10 22.56 -4.06
CA ASP A 194 5.64 23.92 -4.35
C ASP A 194 4.24 24.20 -3.80
N ARG A 195 3.28 23.29 -4.04
CA ARG A 195 1.89 23.42 -3.57
C ARG A 195 1.81 23.54 -2.05
N ILE A 196 2.66 22.80 -1.31
CA ILE A 196 2.70 22.82 0.16
C ILE A 196 3.66 23.88 0.75
N GLY A 197 4.22 24.76 -0.09
CA GLY A 197 5.05 25.89 0.33
C GLY A 197 6.44 25.48 0.86
N MET A 198 6.99 24.38 0.35
CA MET A 198 8.33 23.86 0.67
C MET A 198 9.27 23.80 -0.55
N GLY A 199 8.75 24.02 -1.77
CA GLY A 199 9.47 23.80 -3.03
C GLY A 199 10.84 24.48 -3.17
N PRO A 200 11.03 25.76 -2.79
CA PRO A 200 12.35 26.39 -2.91
C PRO A 200 13.45 25.69 -2.11
N GLN A 201 13.13 25.20 -0.90
CA GLN A 201 14.09 24.48 -0.07
C GLN A 201 14.30 23.04 -0.57
N VAL A 202 13.23 22.36 -0.98
CA VAL A 202 13.34 21.00 -1.56
C VAL A 202 14.24 21.03 -2.78
N ARG A 203 13.98 21.90 -3.76
CA ARG A 203 14.85 22.02 -4.94
C ARG A 203 16.29 22.40 -4.62
N ALA A 204 16.50 23.25 -3.62
CA ALA A 204 17.85 23.65 -3.22
C ALA A 204 18.62 22.45 -2.68
N THR A 205 18.01 21.63 -1.82
CA THR A 205 18.61 20.41 -1.28
C THR A 205 18.80 19.35 -2.36
N VAL A 206 17.79 19.10 -3.21
CA VAL A 206 17.89 18.13 -4.30
C VAL A 206 19.09 18.47 -5.20
N ARG A 207 19.19 19.73 -5.62
CA ARG A 207 20.30 20.20 -6.45
C ARG A 207 21.67 20.15 -5.77
N GLU A 208 21.75 20.32 -4.47
CA GLU A 208 23.02 20.33 -3.75
C GLU A 208 23.54 18.91 -3.49
N GLU A 209 22.64 17.96 -3.27
CA GLU A 209 22.98 16.64 -2.75
C GLU A 209 22.82 15.52 -3.79
N PHE A 210 21.99 15.69 -4.82
CA PHE A 210 21.65 14.65 -5.79
C PHE A 210 21.91 15.05 -7.26
N GLU A 211 22.10 16.34 -7.57
CA GLU A 211 22.50 16.80 -8.91
C GLU A 211 24.02 17.10 -8.96
N ASP A 212 24.75 16.50 -9.90
CA ASP A 212 26.18 16.76 -10.19
C ASP A 212 26.47 18.06 -10.97
#